data_AF-A0A1X1FH58-F1
#
_entry.id   AF-A0A1X1FH58-F1
#
_cell.length_a   1.000
_cell.length_b   1.000
_cell.length_c   1.000
_cell.angle_alpha   90.00
_cell.angle_beta   90.00
_cell.angle_gamma   90.00
#
_symmetry.space_group_name_H-M   'P 1'
#
loop_
_entity.id
_entity.type
_entity.pdbx_description
1 polymer ?
#
loop_
_entity_poly.entity_id
_entity_poly.type
_entity_poly.pdbx_seq_one_letter_code
_entity_poly.pdbx_strand_id
1 'polypeptide(L)'
;MKAAIINDFTRGPEYGEFPDPPVNDGEVELHVLAAAVSQLARARANGTHYSATSTLPIVPGVDAVGETDDGEHFYFNSGNPVYGTFAEKAVVNRRALFPIDNAADPATVAATANPAMSSFMAIKERLGEDKVRGKRVLVLGATGASGQLAIPISIGFGASEVIGVGRNPEKLAKLSRFGASSTIKLTDNDDDLKANLEKIGDVDVVLDYLWGDVAATMIANMISQRKDPQHTLTWIQIGSMAGQSAPLKGSLFRSCLKSLK
;
A
#
# COMPACT_ATOMS: atom_id res chain seq x y z
N MET A 1 -19.35 6.46 22.94
CA MET A 1 -18.11 5.65 22.85
C MET A 1 -16.90 6.57 22.92
N LYS A 2 -15.78 6.08 23.44
CA LYS A 2 -14.51 6.82 23.34
C LYS A 2 -13.96 6.74 21.92
N ALA A 3 -13.41 7.85 21.46
CA ALA A 3 -12.83 7.95 20.12
C ALA A 3 -11.73 9.00 20.05
N ALA A 4 -10.92 8.91 18.99
CA ALA A 4 -10.14 10.01 18.48
C ALA A 4 -11.05 10.91 17.64
N ILE A 5 -11.14 12.19 17.95
CA ILE A 5 -12.11 13.12 17.36
C ILE A 5 -11.36 14.26 16.68
N ILE A 6 -11.67 14.49 15.41
CA ILE A 6 -11.19 15.64 14.67
C ILE A 6 -12.29 16.69 14.68
N ASN A 7 -12.01 17.79 15.36
CA ASN A 7 -12.84 18.99 15.38
C ASN A 7 -12.33 20.06 14.39
N ASP A 8 -11.06 19.95 14.01
CA ASP A 8 -10.34 20.87 13.12
C ASP A 8 -9.20 20.08 12.44
N PHE A 9 -9.18 20.07 11.11
CA PHE A 9 -8.17 19.37 10.31
C PHE A 9 -6.73 19.86 10.55
N THR A 10 -6.55 21.04 11.12
CA THR A 10 -5.24 21.62 11.41
C THR A 10 -4.67 21.22 12.79
N ARG A 11 -5.51 20.75 13.70
CA ARG A 11 -5.12 20.48 15.11
C ARG A 11 -4.88 19.00 15.42
N GLY A 12 -5.21 18.12 14.49
CA GLY A 12 -5.12 16.67 14.67
C GLY A 12 -6.23 16.11 15.57
N PRO A 13 -6.29 14.79 15.76
CA PRO A 13 -7.31 14.15 16.57
C PRO A 13 -7.09 14.34 18.08
N GLU A 14 -8.17 14.61 18.81
CA GLU A 14 -8.23 14.71 20.26
C GLU A 14 -9.05 13.55 20.84
N TYR A 15 -8.61 12.95 21.93
CA TYR A 15 -9.38 11.90 22.60
C TYR A 15 -10.62 12.49 23.30
N GLY A 16 -11.78 11.85 23.12
CA GLY A 16 -13.01 12.27 23.80
C GLY A 16 -14.15 11.27 23.62
N GLU A 17 -15.33 11.67 24.08
CA GLU A 17 -16.59 10.94 23.88
C GLU A 17 -17.23 11.37 22.56
N PHE A 18 -17.64 10.38 21.76
CA PHE A 18 -18.40 10.56 20.53
C PHE A 18 -19.69 9.74 20.59
N PRO A 19 -20.81 10.18 20.00
CA PRO A 19 -22.03 9.37 19.94
C PRO A 19 -21.76 7.98 19.36
N ASP A 20 -22.45 6.96 19.86
CA ASP A 20 -22.38 5.63 19.27
C ASP A 20 -22.99 5.68 17.85
N PRO A 21 -22.37 5.02 16.86
CA PRO A 21 -22.94 4.94 15.51
C PRO A 21 -24.29 4.21 15.52
N PRO A 22 -25.30 4.70 14.78
CA PRO A 22 -26.57 3.98 14.67
C PRO A 22 -26.37 2.67 13.91
N VAL A 23 -27.06 1.61 14.33
CA VAL A 23 -27.08 0.31 13.65
C VAL A 23 -28.33 0.21 12.78
N ASN A 24 -28.16 0.08 11.46
CA ASN A 24 -29.27 -0.13 10.53
C ASN A 24 -29.41 -1.59 10.10
N ASP A 25 -30.52 -1.88 9.41
CA ASP A 25 -30.77 -3.22 8.85
C ASP A 25 -29.64 -3.70 7.95
N GLY A 26 -29.13 -4.90 8.23
CA GLY A 26 -28.02 -5.52 7.49
C GLY A 26 -26.63 -5.06 7.93
N GLU A 27 -26.54 -4.20 8.94
CA GLU A 27 -25.30 -3.82 9.59
C GLU A 27 -25.06 -4.64 10.87
N VAL A 28 -23.86 -4.49 11.42
CA VAL A 28 -23.45 -5.11 12.68
C VAL A 28 -22.49 -4.17 13.40
N GLU A 29 -22.67 -4.06 14.72
CA GLU A 29 -21.74 -3.38 15.61
C GLU A 29 -20.56 -4.30 15.94
N LEU A 30 -19.37 -3.71 15.96
CA LEU A 30 -18.11 -4.36 16.30
C LEU A 30 -17.40 -3.57 17.39
N HIS A 31 -16.87 -4.27 18.40
CA HIS A 31 -15.87 -3.73 19.31
C HIS A 31 -14.52 -3.72 18.61
N VAL A 32 -13.91 -2.54 18.45
CA VAL A 32 -12.65 -2.40 17.72
C VAL A 32 -11.51 -2.92 18.58
N LEU A 33 -10.84 -3.98 18.11
CA LEU A 33 -9.68 -4.56 18.78
C LEU A 33 -8.38 -3.86 18.36
N ALA A 34 -8.24 -3.53 17.08
CA ALA A 34 -7.08 -2.83 16.55
C ALA A 34 -7.43 -2.06 15.27
N ALA A 35 -6.91 -0.84 15.13
CA ALA A 35 -7.08 -0.01 13.94
C ALA A 35 -5.75 0.39 13.33
N ALA A 36 -5.69 0.46 12.00
CA ALA A 36 -4.46 0.77 11.29
C ALA A 36 -4.24 2.28 11.13
N VAL A 37 -3.06 2.77 11.52
CA VAL A 37 -2.63 4.16 11.25
C VAL A 37 -1.97 4.25 9.86
N SER A 38 -2.76 3.95 8.83
CA SER A 38 -2.30 3.96 7.44
C SER A 38 -2.07 5.38 6.89
N GLN A 39 -1.31 5.51 5.80
CA GLN A 39 -1.17 6.80 5.11
C GLN A 39 -2.52 7.33 4.62
N LEU A 40 -3.42 6.43 4.23
CA LEU A 40 -4.80 6.78 3.86
C LEU A 40 -5.57 7.35 5.05
N ALA A 41 -5.47 6.73 6.24
CA ALA A 41 -6.09 7.25 7.45
C ALA A 41 -5.56 8.66 7.79
N ARG A 42 -4.24 8.87 7.69
CA ARG A 42 -3.61 10.18 7.90
C ARG A 42 -4.07 11.23 6.89
N ALA A 43 -4.15 10.87 5.61
CA ALA A 43 -4.55 11.78 4.53
C ALA A 43 -6.05 12.14 4.59
N ARG A 44 -6.91 11.23 5.09
CA ARG A 44 -8.31 11.56 5.39
C ARG A 44 -8.41 12.46 6.62
N ALA A 45 -7.64 12.16 7.66
CA ALA A 45 -7.62 12.91 8.92
C ALA A 45 -7.17 14.37 8.77
N ASN A 46 -6.34 14.70 7.79
CA ASN A 46 -5.92 16.09 7.54
C ASN A 46 -6.67 16.76 6.35
N GLY A 47 -7.73 16.12 5.84
CA GLY A 47 -8.56 16.66 4.76
C GLY A 47 -7.90 16.70 3.37
N THR A 48 -6.73 16.08 3.18
CA THR A 48 -5.98 16.16 1.90
C THR A 48 -6.34 15.07 0.89
N HIS A 49 -7.01 14.00 1.33
CA HIS A 49 -7.48 12.95 0.44
C HIS A 49 -8.83 13.29 -0.20
N TYR A 50 -9.04 12.95 -1.48
CA TYR A 50 -10.28 13.26 -2.21
C TYR A 50 -11.54 12.67 -1.57
N SER A 51 -11.38 11.62 -0.76
CA SER A 51 -12.48 10.93 -0.06
C SER A 51 -12.66 11.43 1.38
N ALA A 52 -12.03 12.53 1.78
CA ALA A 52 -12.27 13.13 3.08
C ALA A 52 -13.63 13.84 3.07
N THR A 53 -14.37 13.77 4.18
CA THR A 53 -15.60 14.55 4.34
C THR A 53 -15.28 16.00 4.67
N SER A 54 -16.22 16.91 4.37
CA SER A 54 -16.17 18.32 4.78
C SER A 54 -16.90 18.59 6.09
N THR A 55 -17.60 17.60 6.66
CA THR A 55 -18.34 17.73 7.92
C THR A 55 -17.45 17.44 9.12
N LEU A 56 -17.54 18.26 10.17
CA LEU A 56 -16.87 18.05 11.46
C LEU A 56 -17.92 18.19 12.58
N PRO A 57 -17.76 17.52 13.74
CA PRO A 57 -16.65 16.64 14.09
C PRO A 57 -16.72 15.24 13.44
N ILE A 58 -15.58 14.57 13.34
CA ILE A 58 -15.49 13.18 12.84
C ILE A 58 -14.55 12.31 13.68
N VAL A 59 -14.74 11.00 13.59
CA VAL A 59 -13.77 10.00 13.99
C VAL A 59 -12.94 9.59 12.77
N PRO A 60 -11.59 9.71 12.79
CA PRO A 60 -10.75 9.27 11.68
C PRO A 60 -10.50 7.75 11.73
N GLY A 61 -9.72 7.24 10.78
CA GLY A 61 -9.48 5.81 10.62
C GLY A 61 -10.18 5.26 9.39
N VAL A 62 -9.69 4.13 8.89
CA VAL A 62 -10.13 3.54 7.63
C VAL A 62 -10.45 2.09 7.85
N ASP A 63 -9.51 1.32 8.38
CA ASP A 63 -9.61 -0.11 8.52
C ASP A 63 -9.21 -0.57 9.91
N ALA A 64 -9.78 -1.70 10.32
CA ALA A 64 -9.61 -2.27 11.64
C ALA A 64 -9.94 -3.76 11.67
N VAL A 65 -9.55 -4.39 12.76
CA VAL A 65 -10.11 -5.66 13.22
C VAL A 65 -11.07 -5.36 14.36
N GLY A 66 -12.25 -5.97 14.30
CA GLY A 66 -13.26 -5.86 15.33
C GLY A 66 -13.86 -7.21 15.69
N GLU A 67 -14.46 -7.25 16.87
CA GLU A 67 -15.11 -8.41 17.47
C GLU A 67 -16.60 -8.14 17.61
N THR A 68 -17.44 -9.09 17.19
CA THR A 68 -18.88 -9.07 17.45
C THR A 68 -19.19 -9.52 18.88
N ASP A 69 -20.41 -9.26 19.38
CA ASP A 69 -20.79 -9.65 20.76
C ASP A 69 -20.73 -11.17 21.03
N ASP A 70 -20.77 -12.01 19.98
CA ASP A 70 -20.59 -13.47 20.05
C ASP A 70 -19.12 -13.91 19.98
N GLY A 71 -18.18 -12.98 19.88
CA GLY A 71 -16.74 -13.22 19.94
C GLY A 71 -16.07 -13.53 18.59
N GLU A 72 -16.76 -13.36 17.46
CA GLU A 72 -16.19 -13.61 16.12
C GLU A 72 -15.37 -12.41 15.64
N HIS A 73 -14.19 -12.66 15.05
CA HIS A 73 -13.28 -11.60 14.60
C HIS A 73 -13.41 -11.34 13.10
N PHE A 74 -13.42 -10.06 12.75
CA PHE A 74 -13.50 -9.61 11.37
C PHE A 74 -12.52 -8.48 11.08
N TYR A 75 -11.85 -8.55 9.93
CA TYR A 75 -11.24 -7.38 9.32
C TYR A 75 -12.31 -6.62 8.51
N PHE A 76 -12.27 -5.29 8.55
CA PHE A 76 -13.21 -4.45 7.83
C PHE A 76 -12.62 -3.08 7.47
N ASN A 77 -13.30 -2.38 6.56
CA ASN A 77 -13.06 -0.97 6.25
C ASN A 77 -14.31 -0.16 6.61
N SER A 78 -14.14 0.91 7.38
CA SER A 78 -15.21 1.87 7.62
C SER A 78 -15.52 2.64 6.34
N GLY A 79 -16.69 2.33 5.77
CA GLY A 79 -17.28 3.10 4.68
C GLY A 79 -17.98 4.39 5.13
N ASN A 80 -17.99 4.67 6.45
CA ASN A 80 -18.74 5.80 6.99
C ASN A 80 -17.88 7.08 7.00
N PRO A 81 -18.38 8.22 6.47
CA PRO A 81 -17.62 9.47 6.40
C PRO A 81 -17.44 10.16 7.77
N VAL A 82 -18.25 9.83 8.77
CA VAL A 82 -18.23 10.45 10.11
C VAL A 82 -17.63 9.50 11.16
N TYR A 83 -17.97 8.21 11.07
CA TYR A 83 -17.57 7.18 12.04
C TYR A 83 -16.40 6.32 11.52
N GLY A 84 -15.17 6.82 11.65
CA GLY A 84 -13.96 6.06 11.36
C GLY A 84 -13.62 5.00 12.41
N THR A 85 -12.50 4.30 12.18
CA THR A 85 -12.10 3.15 13.01
C THR A 85 -11.29 3.49 14.26
N PHE A 86 -10.93 4.76 14.50
CA PHE A 86 -10.22 5.17 15.71
C PHE A 86 -11.20 5.44 16.85
N ALA A 87 -12.03 4.46 17.16
CA ALA A 87 -13.04 4.47 18.22
C ALA A 87 -13.16 3.09 18.86
N GLU A 88 -13.82 3.00 20.01
CA GLU A 88 -14.11 1.71 20.66
C GLU A 88 -15.09 0.83 19.86
N LYS A 89 -15.97 1.45 19.06
CA LYS A 89 -16.99 0.75 18.29
C LYS A 89 -17.02 1.19 16.84
N ALA A 90 -17.44 0.28 15.97
CA ALA A 90 -17.73 0.56 14.57
C ALA A 90 -19.01 -0.17 14.13
N VAL A 91 -19.74 0.41 13.18
CA VAL A 91 -20.90 -0.24 12.54
C VAL A 91 -20.61 -0.40 11.07
N VAL A 92 -20.78 -1.62 10.57
CA VAL A 92 -20.38 -1.99 9.21
C VAL A 92 -21.45 -2.87 8.58
N ASN A 93 -21.63 -2.73 7.26
CA ASN A 93 -22.47 -3.65 6.50
C ASN A 93 -21.89 -5.08 6.58
N ARG A 94 -22.73 -6.07 6.91
CA ARG A 94 -22.31 -7.48 7.04
C ARG A 94 -21.60 -8.05 5.79
N ARG A 95 -21.91 -7.52 4.60
CA ARG A 95 -21.26 -7.95 3.34
C ARG A 95 -19.85 -7.40 3.15
N ALA A 96 -19.44 -6.42 3.96
CA ALA A 96 -18.11 -5.81 3.94
C ALA A 96 -17.20 -6.35 5.06
N LEU A 97 -17.64 -7.41 5.76
CA LEU A 97 -16.82 -8.09 6.76
C LEU A 97 -16.02 -9.23 6.13
N PHE A 98 -14.74 -9.27 6.48
CA PHE A 98 -13.84 -10.34 6.10
C PHE A 98 -13.52 -11.16 7.36
N PRO A 99 -14.05 -12.39 7.48
CA PRO A 99 -13.78 -13.23 8.64
C PRO A 99 -12.29 -13.49 8.75
N ILE A 100 -11.78 -13.45 9.98
CA ILE A 100 -10.40 -13.84 10.27
C ILE A 100 -10.41 -14.93 11.33
N ASP A 101 -9.34 -15.71 11.39
CA ASP A 101 -9.15 -16.65 12.49
C ASP A 101 -9.02 -15.88 13.80
N ASN A 102 -9.86 -16.19 14.80
CA ASN A 102 -9.82 -15.57 16.12
C ASN A 102 -8.47 -15.77 16.85
N ALA A 103 -7.65 -16.75 16.43
CA ALA A 103 -6.30 -16.93 16.95
C ALA A 103 -5.27 -15.97 16.32
N ALA A 104 -5.62 -15.26 15.24
CA ALA A 104 -4.75 -14.27 14.61
C ALA A 104 -4.64 -13.03 15.50
N ASP A 105 -3.44 -12.47 15.61
CA ASP A 105 -3.24 -11.20 16.33
C ASP A 105 -3.96 -10.05 15.59
N PRO A 106 -4.98 -9.41 16.21
CA PRO A 106 -5.75 -8.34 15.59
C PRO A 106 -4.88 -7.18 15.10
N ALA A 107 -3.84 -6.83 15.86
CA ALA A 107 -2.95 -5.72 15.52
C ALA A 107 -2.13 -6.03 14.27
N THR A 108 -1.60 -7.25 14.14
CA THR A 108 -0.90 -7.71 12.94
C THR A 108 -1.82 -7.70 11.72
N VAL A 109 -3.04 -8.20 11.83
CA VAL A 109 -4.00 -8.22 10.72
C VAL A 109 -4.36 -6.79 10.29
N ALA A 110 -4.75 -5.93 11.24
CA ALA A 110 -5.05 -4.53 10.95
C ALA A 110 -3.86 -3.81 10.28
N ALA A 111 -2.64 -4.03 10.78
CA ALA A 111 -1.45 -3.38 10.24
C ALA A 111 -1.04 -3.87 8.83
N THR A 112 -1.48 -5.06 8.41
CA THR A 112 -0.99 -5.71 7.18
C THR A 112 -2.02 -5.84 6.07
N ALA A 113 -3.31 -5.94 6.39
CA ALA A 113 -4.35 -6.21 5.40
C ALA A 113 -4.42 -5.15 4.29
N ASN A 114 -4.54 -3.86 4.64
CA ASN A 114 -4.57 -2.79 3.63
C ASN A 114 -3.25 -2.69 2.84
N PRO A 115 -2.06 -2.67 3.48
CA PRO A 115 -0.79 -2.68 2.74
C PRO A 115 -0.62 -3.89 1.81
N ALA A 116 -1.03 -5.09 2.23
CA ALA A 116 -1.00 -6.30 1.41
C ALA A 116 -1.91 -6.16 0.19
N MET A 117 -3.16 -5.72 0.42
CA MET A 117 -4.17 -5.57 -0.61
C MET A 117 -3.72 -4.68 -1.77
N SER A 118 -2.89 -3.67 -1.51
CA SER A 118 -2.38 -2.76 -2.53
C SER A 118 -1.63 -3.48 -3.67
N SER A 119 -0.70 -4.39 -3.33
CA SER A 119 0.01 -5.20 -4.32
C SER A 119 -0.85 -6.33 -4.89
N PHE A 120 -1.70 -6.94 -4.06
CA PHE A 120 -2.57 -8.03 -4.48
C PHE A 120 -3.53 -7.57 -5.59
N MET A 121 -4.20 -6.43 -5.40
CA MET A 121 -5.11 -5.84 -6.39
C MET A 121 -4.36 -5.31 -7.61
N ALA A 122 -3.15 -4.76 -7.43
CA ALA A 122 -2.30 -4.34 -8.54
C ALA A 122 -1.95 -5.52 -9.46
N ILE A 123 -1.59 -6.67 -8.89
CA ILE A 123 -1.23 -7.87 -9.66
C ILE A 123 -2.49 -8.53 -10.23
N LYS A 124 -3.47 -8.84 -9.38
CA LYS A 124 -4.63 -9.65 -9.76
C LYS A 124 -5.58 -8.91 -10.70
N GLU A 125 -5.99 -7.70 -10.34
CA GLU A 125 -7.08 -7.00 -11.05
C GLU A 125 -6.56 -6.07 -12.16
N ARG A 126 -5.45 -5.36 -11.92
CA ARG A 126 -4.95 -4.35 -12.88
C ARG A 126 -3.99 -4.94 -13.92
N LEU A 127 -3.18 -5.91 -13.52
CA LEU A 127 -2.12 -6.47 -14.35
C LEU A 127 -2.50 -7.83 -14.99
N GLY A 128 -3.06 -8.73 -14.18
CA GLY A 128 -3.26 -10.15 -14.48
C GLY A 128 -2.10 -11.02 -14.00
N GLU A 129 -2.40 -12.13 -13.34
CA GLU A 129 -1.41 -13.00 -12.68
C GLU A 129 -0.32 -13.52 -13.63
N ASP A 130 -0.67 -13.83 -14.89
CA ASP A 130 0.25 -14.35 -15.91
C ASP A 130 1.38 -13.38 -16.26
N LYS A 131 1.23 -12.09 -15.95
CA LYS A 131 2.28 -11.10 -16.14
C LYS A 131 3.31 -11.10 -15.01
N VAL A 132 3.04 -11.76 -13.89
CA VAL A 132 3.95 -11.90 -12.74
C VAL A 132 4.53 -13.32 -12.66
N ARG A 133 3.76 -14.34 -13.04
CA ARG A 133 4.20 -15.73 -12.98
C ARG A 133 5.46 -15.97 -13.83
N GLY A 134 6.50 -16.51 -13.20
CA GLY A 134 7.81 -16.76 -13.80
C GLY A 134 8.60 -15.51 -14.16
N LYS A 135 8.18 -14.33 -13.66
CA LYS A 135 8.78 -13.03 -13.99
C LYS A 135 9.63 -12.47 -12.86
N ARG A 136 10.57 -11.60 -13.24
CA ARG A 136 11.38 -10.79 -12.32
C ARG A 136 10.58 -9.53 -11.97
N VAL A 137 10.33 -9.32 -10.68
CA VAL A 137 9.57 -8.19 -10.15
C VAL A 137 10.50 -7.28 -9.37
N LEU A 138 10.38 -5.97 -9.58
CA LEU A 138 11.04 -4.96 -8.77
C LEU A 138 9.99 -4.20 -7.95
N VAL A 139 10.24 -4.04 -6.66
CA VAL A 139 9.40 -3.24 -5.77
C VAL A 139 10.10 -1.92 -5.46
N LEU A 140 9.62 -0.83 -6.06
CA LEU A 140 10.13 0.52 -5.81
C LEU A 140 9.40 1.12 -4.60
N GLY A 141 10.15 1.36 -3.51
CA GLY A 141 9.58 1.73 -2.21
C GLY A 141 9.44 0.56 -1.24
N ALA A 142 10.25 -0.50 -1.41
CA ALA A 142 10.19 -1.76 -0.65
C ALA A 142 10.41 -1.62 0.87
N THR A 143 10.89 -0.47 1.37
CA THR A 143 11.07 -0.22 2.80
C THR A 143 9.83 0.35 3.51
N GLY A 144 8.76 0.63 2.76
CA GLY A 144 7.45 1.00 3.32
C GLY A 144 6.60 -0.23 3.64
N ALA A 145 5.54 -0.10 4.45
CA ALA A 145 4.70 -1.23 4.86
C ALA A 145 4.13 -2.01 3.65
N SER A 146 3.55 -1.30 2.68
CA SER A 146 3.01 -1.93 1.46
C SER A 146 4.10 -2.53 0.58
N GLY A 147 5.22 -1.83 0.44
CA GLY A 147 6.37 -2.34 -0.33
C GLY A 147 6.96 -3.62 0.26
N GLN A 148 7.03 -3.74 1.59
CA GLN A 148 7.51 -4.96 2.25
C GLN A 148 6.60 -6.15 1.95
N LEU A 149 5.28 -5.97 2.02
CA LEU A 149 4.31 -7.04 1.76
C LEU A 149 4.15 -7.37 0.27
N ALA A 150 4.47 -6.42 -0.63
CA ALA A 150 4.49 -6.68 -2.07
C ALA A 150 5.46 -7.79 -2.47
N ILE A 151 6.50 -8.04 -1.66
CA ILE A 151 7.52 -9.05 -1.92
C ILE A 151 6.93 -10.47 -1.81
N PRO A 152 6.44 -10.93 -0.64
CA PRO A 152 5.86 -12.26 -0.52
C PRO A 152 4.59 -12.42 -1.38
N ILE A 153 3.85 -11.34 -1.64
CA ILE A 153 2.67 -11.40 -2.51
C ILE A 153 3.09 -11.67 -3.96
N SER A 154 4.13 -11.00 -4.47
CA SER A 154 4.66 -11.28 -5.81
C SER A 154 5.17 -12.72 -5.92
N ILE A 155 5.83 -13.23 -4.88
CA ILE A 155 6.27 -14.64 -4.80
C ILE A 155 5.06 -15.58 -4.81
N GLY A 156 3.99 -15.26 -4.07
CA GLY A 156 2.75 -16.03 -4.06
C GLY A 156 2.07 -16.12 -5.43
N PHE A 157 2.18 -15.08 -6.25
CA PHE A 157 1.75 -15.09 -7.65
C PHE A 157 2.74 -15.81 -8.61
N GLY A 158 3.84 -16.33 -8.07
CA GLY A 158 4.82 -17.12 -8.81
C GLY A 158 5.92 -16.31 -9.48
N ALA A 159 6.23 -15.10 -9.02
CA ALA A 159 7.42 -14.38 -9.47
C ALA A 159 8.68 -15.25 -9.32
N SER A 160 9.52 -15.29 -10.35
CA SER A 160 10.78 -16.04 -10.31
C SER A 160 11.84 -15.35 -9.45
N GLU A 161 11.75 -14.02 -9.35
CA GLU A 161 12.67 -13.18 -8.60
C GLU A 161 11.96 -11.92 -8.12
N VAL A 162 12.26 -11.45 -6.90
CA VAL A 162 11.78 -10.17 -6.40
C VAL A 162 12.92 -9.31 -5.85
N ILE A 163 13.09 -8.12 -6.41
CA ILE A 163 14.14 -7.15 -6.06
C ILE A 163 13.53 -5.99 -5.28
N GLY A 164 14.04 -5.70 -4.09
CA GLY A 164 13.55 -4.59 -3.25
C GLY A 164 14.38 -3.32 -3.40
N VAL A 165 13.75 -2.19 -3.72
CA VAL A 165 14.43 -0.88 -3.83
C VAL A 165 13.89 0.10 -2.78
N GLY A 166 14.77 0.75 -2.04
CA GLY A 166 14.37 1.72 -1.01
C GLY A 166 15.53 2.48 -0.39
N ARG A 167 15.25 3.45 0.48
CA ARG A 167 16.28 4.36 1.04
C ARG A 167 16.87 3.91 2.37
N ASN A 168 16.11 3.15 3.17
CA ASN A 168 16.50 2.79 4.53
C ASN A 168 17.34 1.48 4.52
N PRO A 169 18.66 1.54 4.77
CA PRO A 169 19.53 0.37 4.67
C PRO A 169 19.20 -0.72 5.70
N GLU A 170 18.78 -0.35 6.92
CA GLU A 170 18.40 -1.31 7.96
C GLU A 170 17.14 -2.09 7.58
N LYS A 171 16.18 -1.42 6.94
CA LYS A 171 14.96 -2.07 6.44
C LYS A 171 15.25 -2.92 5.22
N LEU A 172 16.12 -2.47 4.31
CA LEU A 172 16.56 -3.27 3.16
C LEU A 172 17.22 -4.58 3.59
N ALA A 173 18.12 -4.53 4.57
CA ALA A 173 18.80 -5.72 5.10
C ALA A 173 17.82 -6.77 5.66
N LYS A 174 16.61 -6.36 6.06
CA LYS A 174 15.56 -7.24 6.57
C LYS A 174 14.66 -7.82 5.47
N LEU A 175 14.74 -7.34 4.21
CA LEU A 175 13.85 -7.78 3.12
C LEU A 175 14.09 -9.22 2.66
N SER A 176 15.26 -9.80 2.92
CA SER A 176 15.50 -11.23 2.69
C SER A 176 14.53 -12.11 3.47
N ARG A 177 14.08 -11.67 4.66
CA ARG A 177 13.05 -12.37 5.46
C ARG A 177 11.67 -12.39 4.79
N PHE A 178 11.44 -11.48 3.86
CA PHE A 178 10.22 -11.39 3.05
C PHE A 178 10.37 -12.12 1.70
N GLY A 179 11.55 -12.68 1.41
CA GLY A 179 11.84 -13.40 0.17
C GLY A 179 12.49 -12.57 -0.94
N ALA A 180 12.96 -11.35 -0.66
CA ALA A 180 13.68 -10.56 -1.65
C ALA A 180 15.00 -11.27 -2.04
N SER A 181 15.24 -11.43 -3.35
CA SER A 181 16.48 -12.03 -3.87
C SER A 181 17.68 -11.09 -3.73
N SER A 182 17.42 -9.80 -3.89
CA SER A 182 18.41 -8.74 -3.79
C SER A 182 17.75 -7.42 -3.44
N THR A 183 18.56 -6.48 -2.98
CA THR A 183 18.10 -5.14 -2.61
C THR A 183 19.00 -4.07 -3.19
N ILE A 184 18.41 -2.93 -3.55
CA ILE A 184 19.14 -1.75 -4.02
C ILE A 184 18.81 -0.59 -3.10
N LYS A 185 19.87 0.05 -2.60
CA LYS A 185 19.75 1.30 -1.86
C LYS A 185 19.52 2.43 -2.85
N LEU A 186 18.42 3.14 -2.65
CA LEU A 186 18.16 4.39 -3.32
C LEU A 186 18.86 5.52 -2.56
N THR A 187 19.69 6.27 -3.27
CA THR A 187 20.43 7.43 -2.76
C THR A 187 20.18 8.63 -3.66
N ASP A 188 20.37 9.83 -3.13
CA ASP A 188 20.32 11.06 -3.94
C ASP A 188 21.54 11.19 -4.87
N ASN A 189 22.56 10.34 -4.66
CA ASN A 189 23.67 10.15 -5.59
C ASN A 189 23.37 8.96 -6.52
N ASP A 190 23.39 9.20 -7.83
CA ASP A 190 23.11 8.20 -8.86
C ASP A 190 24.16 7.08 -8.94
N ASP A 191 25.34 7.21 -8.35
CA ASP A 191 26.46 6.28 -8.59
C ASP A 191 26.22 4.86 -8.02
N ASP A 192 25.61 4.74 -6.83
CA ASP A 192 25.22 3.44 -6.26
C ASP A 192 24.08 2.80 -7.06
N LEU A 193 23.17 3.62 -7.60
CA LEU A 193 22.11 3.16 -8.49
C LEU A 193 22.73 2.64 -9.78
N LYS A 194 23.62 3.42 -10.43
CA LYS A 194 24.37 3.07 -11.64
C LYS A 194 25.10 1.73 -11.50
N ALA A 195 25.78 1.52 -10.37
CA ALA A 195 26.52 0.28 -10.10
C ALA A 195 25.62 -0.96 -10.02
N ASN A 196 24.32 -0.80 -9.79
CA ASN A 196 23.36 -1.90 -9.70
C ASN A 196 22.38 -1.95 -10.87
N LEU A 197 22.50 -1.06 -11.88
CA LEU A 197 21.53 -1.00 -12.98
C LEU A 197 21.50 -2.27 -13.81
N GLU A 198 22.65 -2.92 -14.04
CA GLU A 198 22.72 -4.18 -14.79
C GLU A 198 21.86 -5.27 -14.16
N LYS A 199 21.69 -5.25 -12.82
CA LYS A 199 20.85 -6.22 -12.10
C LYS A 199 19.37 -6.02 -12.36
N ILE A 200 18.95 -4.80 -12.72
CA ILE A 200 17.54 -4.42 -12.85
C ILE A 200 17.10 -4.08 -14.28
N GLY A 201 18.03 -3.94 -15.23
CA GLY A 201 17.69 -3.62 -16.62
C GLY A 201 16.64 -4.58 -17.19
N ASP A 202 16.82 -5.88 -16.97
CA ASP A 202 15.96 -6.93 -17.52
C ASP A 202 14.83 -7.38 -16.54
N VAL A 203 14.39 -6.53 -15.62
CA VAL A 203 13.19 -6.79 -14.80
C VAL A 203 11.93 -6.67 -15.65
N ASP A 204 10.98 -7.60 -15.51
CA ASP A 204 9.74 -7.61 -16.29
C ASP A 204 8.69 -6.61 -15.77
N VAL A 205 8.52 -6.54 -14.45
CA VAL A 205 7.44 -5.80 -13.78
C VAL A 205 7.99 -4.93 -12.66
N VAL A 206 7.56 -3.67 -12.59
CA VAL A 206 7.85 -2.77 -11.47
C VAL A 206 6.56 -2.43 -10.74
N LEU A 207 6.52 -2.73 -9.44
CA LEU A 207 5.49 -2.27 -8.51
C LEU A 207 5.99 -0.98 -7.85
N ASP A 208 5.40 0.17 -8.22
CA ASP A 208 5.89 1.48 -7.81
C ASP A 208 5.02 2.15 -6.74
N TYR A 209 5.58 2.30 -5.53
CA TYR A 209 4.94 2.98 -4.41
C TYR A 209 5.38 4.44 -4.24
N LEU A 210 6.35 4.91 -5.02
CA LEU A 210 6.98 6.22 -4.85
C LEU A 210 6.48 7.23 -5.88
N TRP A 211 6.43 6.85 -7.15
CA TRP A 211 6.25 7.78 -8.28
C TRP A 211 7.24 8.97 -8.23
N GLY A 212 6.93 10.10 -8.89
CA GLY A 212 7.76 11.30 -8.85
C GLY A 212 9.06 11.21 -9.66
N ASP A 213 10.01 12.10 -9.36
CA ASP A 213 11.30 12.17 -10.08
C ASP A 213 12.10 10.88 -9.97
N VAL A 214 12.03 10.19 -8.83
CA VAL A 214 12.68 8.88 -8.65
C VAL A 214 12.16 7.86 -9.66
N ALA A 215 10.85 7.82 -9.92
CA ALA A 215 10.29 6.92 -10.91
C ALA A 215 10.77 7.28 -12.33
N ALA A 216 10.82 8.58 -12.68
CA ALA A 216 11.34 9.02 -13.97
C ALA A 216 12.81 8.61 -14.19
N THR A 217 13.66 8.82 -13.18
CA THR A 217 15.07 8.41 -13.21
C THR A 217 15.21 6.90 -13.33
N MET A 218 14.45 6.14 -12.53
CA MET A 218 14.48 4.67 -12.57
C MET A 218 14.03 4.13 -13.93
N ILE A 219 12.94 4.65 -14.50
CA ILE A 219 12.46 4.25 -15.83
C ILE A 219 13.53 4.51 -16.88
N ALA A 220 14.12 5.70 -16.91
CA ALA A 220 15.15 6.05 -17.89
C ALA A 220 16.38 5.15 -17.78
N ASN A 221 16.86 4.93 -16.55
CA ASN A 221 18.04 4.13 -16.28
C ASN A 221 17.82 2.65 -16.61
N MET A 222 16.68 2.07 -16.20
CA MET A 222 16.36 0.67 -16.51
C MET A 222 16.23 0.44 -18.00
N ILE A 223 15.55 1.34 -18.73
CA ILE A 223 15.40 1.23 -20.19
C ILE A 223 16.75 1.31 -20.90
N SER A 224 17.67 2.19 -20.45
CA SER A 224 19.00 2.30 -21.07
C SER A 224 19.88 1.06 -20.89
N GLN A 225 19.53 0.18 -19.94
CA GLN A 225 20.33 -0.98 -19.53
C GLN A 225 19.69 -2.30 -19.96
N ARG A 226 18.56 -2.25 -20.69
CA ARG A 226 17.91 -3.43 -21.24
C ARG A 226 18.74 -4.03 -22.36
N LYS A 227 19.03 -5.33 -22.22
CA LYS A 227 19.81 -6.08 -23.22
C LYS A 227 18.97 -6.44 -24.43
N ASP A 228 17.70 -6.75 -24.21
CA ASP A 228 16.72 -7.00 -25.25
C ASP A 228 15.73 -5.84 -25.35
N PRO A 229 15.81 -5.01 -26.41
CA PRO A 229 14.87 -3.91 -26.64
C PRO A 229 13.44 -4.36 -26.92
N GLN A 230 13.22 -5.62 -27.31
CA GLN A 230 11.88 -6.16 -27.55
C GLN A 230 11.21 -6.67 -26.28
N HIS A 231 12.03 -7.08 -25.30
CA HIS A 231 11.54 -7.41 -23.96
C HIS A 231 10.82 -6.18 -23.41
N THR A 232 9.64 -6.39 -22.84
CA THR A 232 8.78 -5.28 -22.39
C THR A 232 9.00 -5.00 -20.91
N LEU A 233 9.01 -3.73 -20.53
CA LEU A 233 8.90 -3.31 -19.13
C LEU A 233 7.45 -2.96 -18.84
N THR A 234 6.87 -3.60 -17.82
CA THR A 234 5.56 -3.22 -17.30
C THR A 234 5.74 -2.43 -16.01
N TRP A 235 5.24 -1.20 -15.99
CA TRP A 235 5.30 -0.34 -14.80
C TRP A 235 3.89 -0.15 -14.26
N ILE A 236 3.65 -0.56 -13.02
CA ILE A 236 2.38 -0.32 -12.34
C ILE A 236 2.57 0.67 -11.20
N GLN A 237 1.94 1.83 -11.35
CA GLN A 237 1.95 2.87 -10.34
C GLN A 237 0.90 2.52 -9.27
N ILE A 238 1.34 2.43 -8.01
CA ILE A 238 0.50 2.07 -6.86
C ILE A 238 0.42 3.24 -5.87
N GLY A 239 1.53 3.92 -5.64
CA GLY A 239 1.61 5.04 -4.72
C GLY A 239 2.46 6.18 -5.26
N SER A 240 2.23 7.39 -4.72
CA SER A 240 2.91 8.62 -5.13
C SER A 240 3.60 9.33 -3.95
N MET A 241 4.20 8.55 -3.04
CA MET A 241 4.83 9.09 -1.83
C MET A 241 5.98 10.08 -2.09
N ALA A 242 6.60 10.03 -3.27
CA ALA A 242 7.69 10.93 -3.66
C ALA A 242 7.23 12.08 -4.59
N GLY A 243 5.98 12.09 -5.04
CA GLY A 243 5.42 13.16 -5.87
C GLY A 243 4.30 12.69 -6.80
N GLN A 244 3.38 13.59 -7.16
CA GLN A 244 2.25 13.29 -8.06
C GLN A 244 2.62 13.36 -9.55
N SER A 245 3.69 14.06 -9.90
CA SER A 245 4.16 14.25 -11.27
C SER A 245 5.58 13.74 -11.45
N ALA A 246 5.88 13.21 -12.63
CA ALA A 246 7.21 12.72 -13.00
C ALA A 246 7.56 13.17 -14.43
N PRO A 247 8.74 13.78 -14.67
CA PRO A 247 9.12 14.28 -15.99
C PRO A 247 9.64 13.16 -16.89
N LEU A 248 8.74 12.47 -17.59
CA LEU A 248 9.08 11.39 -18.53
C LEU A 248 9.32 11.92 -19.95
N LYS A 249 10.48 11.58 -20.53
CA LYS A 249 10.78 11.88 -21.95
C LYS A 249 9.96 10.96 -22.86
N GLY A 250 9.30 11.54 -23.87
CA GLY A 250 8.52 10.78 -24.86
C GLY A 250 9.31 9.73 -25.64
N SER A 251 10.65 9.84 -25.70
CA SER A 251 11.52 8.80 -26.28
C SER A 251 11.45 7.45 -25.53
N LEU A 252 11.12 7.45 -24.24
CA LEU A 252 11.05 6.23 -23.41
C LEU A 252 9.87 5.32 -23.80
N PHE A 253 8.78 5.92 -24.30
CA PHE A 253 7.59 5.18 -24.73
C PHE A 253 7.71 4.61 -26.15
N ARG A 254 8.60 5.18 -26.97
CA ARG A 254 8.90 4.65 -28.31
C ARG A 254 9.82 3.43 -28.27
N SER A 255 10.48 3.16 -27.15
CA SER A 255 11.38 2.01 -26.98
C SER A 255 10.67 0.83 -26.31
N CYS A 256 11.03 0.52 -25.05
CA CYS A 256 10.68 -0.72 -24.36
C CYS A 256 9.52 -0.56 -23.36
N LEU A 257 9.15 0.67 -23.01
CA LEU A 257 8.04 0.95 -22.09
C LEU A 257 6.70 0.92 -22.85
N LYS A 258 6.13 -0.29 -23.01
CA LYS A 258 4.87 -0.47 -23.74
C LYS A 258 3.62 -0.39 -22.86
N SER A 259 3.76 -0.49 -21.53
CA SER A 259 2.62 -0.41 -20.61
C SER A 259 2.99 0.30 -19.31
N LEU A 260 2.38 1.46 -19.09
CA LEU A 260 2.33 2.19 -17.84
C LEU A 260 0.88 2.16 -17.35
N LYS A 261 0.63 1.54 -16.19
CA LYS A 261 -0.71 1.28 -15.63
C LYS A 261 -0.90 1.88 -14.26
#